data_AF-A0A5C8AJH4-F1
#
_entry.id   AF-A0A5C8AJH4-F1
#
_cell.length_a   1.000
_cell.length_b   1.000
_cell.length_c   1.000
_cell.angle_alpha   90.00
_cell.angle_beta   90.00
_cell.angle_gamma   90.00
#
_symmetry.space_group_name_H-M   'P 1'
#
loop_
_entity.id
_entity.type
_entity.pdbx_description
1 polymer ?
#
loop_
_entity_poly.entity_id
_entity_poly.type
_entity_poly.pdbx_seq_one_letter_code
_entity_poly.pdbx_strand_id
1 'polypeptide(L)'
;MIGLFSMLLGIVGCADLKYTPQVPPENRQLQRQKAIETRIQEEFKDQNLKYKSIAFGQTVTVKPPSFAKLDSLYEIKYRLESTGKRDARLDENIGIQRMICQNDTARILYMEEHVFSLSSDSISEVFSGTFSLNSRNEIQKVEFKESYVIPSNLSIFYSYYVLNESFMWNSPQPTQEENDFYLIYKTRAAQLFGKQKEDFIIHTLNMMKIAKNKRSLEKQLFLQELSKRSCHTGVIDYKDAVFLRVDQVSTTEDKIDYYLVEYQYNQKTGESTYVKKQFIFKYDSYLQLISKEVVH
;
A
#
# COMPACT_ATOMS: atom_id res chain seq x y z
N MET A 1 -20.74 -82.50 17.81
CA MET A 1 -20.26 -81.84 19.05
C MET A 1 -18.80 -81.50 18.82
N ILE A 2 -18.46 -80.20 18.76
CA ILE A 2 -17.10 -79.60 18.85
C ILE A 2 -16.15 -79.94 17.67
N GLY A 3 -15.57 -79.01 16.90
CA GLY A 3 -15.61 -77.54 16.92
C GLY A 3 -14.88 -77.00 15.68
N LEU A 4 -15.46 -75.99 15.03
CA LEU A 4 -14.81 -75.18 13.98
C LEU A 4 -13.72 -74.32 14.64
N PHE A 5 -12.47 -74.52 14.24
CA PHE A 5 -11.37 -73.61 14.56
C PHE A 5 -11.25 -72.60 13.41
N SER A 6 -12.06 -71.53 13.47
CA SER A 6 -12.01 -70.43 12.51
C SER A 6 -10.93 -69.44 12.97
N MET A 7 -9.76 -69.52 12.34
CA MET A 7 -8.64 -68.61 12.54
C MET A 7 -8.95 -67.25 11.88
N LEU A 8 -9.56 -66.34 12.65
CA LEU A 8 -9.76 -64.95 12.26
C LEU A 8 -8.47 -64.17 12.53
N LEU A 9 -7.64 -64.04 11.51
CA LEU A 9 -6.53 -63.07 11.45
C LEU A 9 -7.13 -61.67 11.36
N GLY A 10 -7.25 -60.99 12.50
CA GLY A 10 -7.56 -59.57 12.57
C GLY A 10 -6.37 -58.75 12.08
N ILE A 11 -6.45 -58.26 10.84
CA ILE A 11 -5.62 -57.17 10.36
C ILE A 11 -6.12 -55.92 11.07
N VAL A 12 -5.49 -55.57 12.19
CA VAL A 12 -5.60 -54.23 12.77
C VAL A 12 -4.86 -53.31 11.80
N GLY A 13 -5.60 -52.74 10.86
CA GLY A 13 -5.09 -51.67 10.01
C GLY A 13 -4.65 -50.54 10.91
N CYS A 14 -3.33 -50.33 11.01
CA CYS A 14 -2.79 -49.05 11.44
C CYS A 14 -3.42 -47.99 10.54
N ALA A 15 -4.33 -47.20 11.11
CA ALA A 15 -4.75 -45.96 10.50
C ALA A 15 -3.47 -45.15 10.27
N ASP A 16 -3.09 -45.02 9.00
CA ASP A 16 -2.04 -44.12 8.55
C ASP A 16 -2.28 -42.78 9.23
N LEU A 17 -1.48 -42.47 10.24
CA LEU A 17 -1.22 -41.11 10.66
C LEU A 17 -0.54 -40.47 9.44
N LYS A 18 -1.36 -40.04 8.49
CA LYS A 18 -0.92 -39.24 7.34
C LYS A 18 -0.23 -38.04 7.95
N TYR A 19 1.10 -38.08 7.96
CA TYR A 19 1.94 -36.94 8.23
C TYR A 19 1.54 -35.90 7.19
N THR A 20 0.67 -34.97 7.56
CA THR A 20 0.47 -33.75 6.80
C THR A 20 1.66 -32.87 7.12
N PRO A 21 2.58 -32.65 6.17
CA PRO A 21 3.72 -31.77 6.40
C PRO A 21 3.18 -30.43 6.89
N GLN A 22 3.75 -29.89 7.97
CA GLN A 22 3.36 -28.56 8.40
C GLN A 22 3.67 -27.59 7.27
N VAL A 23 2.63 -26.89 6.79
CA VAL A 23 2.76 -25.86 5.77
C VAL A 23 3.76 -24.81 6.29
N PRO A 24 4.83 -24.52 5.54
CA PRO A 24 5.80 -23.48 5.90
C PRO A 24 5.10 -22.16 6.25
N PRO A 25 5.62 -21.35 7.19
CA PRO A 25 4.99 -20.09 7.59
C PRO A 25 4.66 -19.15 6.42
N GLU A 26 5.55 -19.04 5.43
CA GLU A 26 5.35 -18.25 4.21
C GLU A 26 4.14 -18.73 3.40
N ASN A 27 3.97 -20.04 3.26
CA ASN A 27 2.81 -20.62 2.60
C ASN A 27 1.51 -20.35 3.36
N ARG A 28 1.54 -20.16 4.68
CA ARG A 28 0.35 -19.77 5.46
C ARG A 28 -0.01 -18.30 5.26
N GLN A 29 0.99 -17.42 5.14
CA GLN A 29 0.74 -16.00 4.84
C GLN A 29 0.12 -15.84 3.45
N LEU A 30 0.67 -16.51 2.44
CA LEU A 30 0.10 -16.50 1.09
C LEU A 30 -1.34 -17.03 1.06
N GLN A 31 -1.65 -18.06 1.85
CA GLN A 31 -3.03 -18.56 1.97
C GLN A 31 -3.97 -17.53 2.60
N ARG A 32 -3.53 -16.78 3.63
CA ARG A 32 -4.32 -15.70 4.22
C ARG A 32 -4.56 -14.56 3.24
N GLN A 33 -3.49 -14.13 2.55
CA GLN A 33 -3.59 -13.11 1.51
C GLN A 33 -4.60 -13.52 0.44
N LYS A 34 -4.48 -14.74 -0.10
CA LYS A 34 -5.43 -15.27 -1.09
C LYS A 34 -6.87 -15.31 -0.59
N ALA A 35 -7.10 -15.67 0.68
CA ALA A 35 -8.43 -15.66 1.27
C ALA A 35 -9.02 -14.23 1.30
N ILE A 36 -8.20 -13.21 1.61
CA ILE A 36 -8.58 -11.80 1.54
C ILE A 36 -8.93 -11.39 0.13
N GLU A 37 -8.08 -11.67 -0.85
CA GLU A 37 -8.33 -11.30 -2.25
C GLU A 37 -9.60 -11.95 -2.78
N THR A 38 -9.81 -13.24 -2.46
CA THR A 38 -10.99 -14.00 -2.89
C THR A 38 -12.25 -13.37 -2.31
N ARG A 39 -12.26 -13.05 -1.01
CA ARG A 39 -13.40 -12.42 -0.34
C ARG A 39 -13.75 -11.06 -0.95
N ILE A 40 -12.75 -10.22 -1.24
CA ILE A 40 -12.94 -8.92 -1.88
C ILE A 40 -13.50 -9.11 -3.29
N GLN A 41 -12.90 -9.98 -4.10
CA GLN A 41 -13.39 -10.25 -5.45
C GLN A 41 -14.83 -10.76 -5.47
N GLU A 42 -15.21 -11.61 -4.51
CA GLU A 42 -16.58 -12.09 -4.35
C GLU A 42 -17.55 -10.98 -3.95
N GLU A 43 -17.16 -10.10 -3.03
CA GLU A 43 -17.98 -8.98 -2.56
C GLU A 43 -18.29 -7.95 -3.66
N PHE A 44 -17.33 -7.72 -4.54
CA PHE A 44 -17.44 -6.71 -5.61
C PHE A 44 -17.71 -7.31 -6.99
N LYS A 45 -17.99 -8.61 -7.08
CA LYS A 45 -18.17 -9.34 -8.35
C LYS A 45 -19.25 -8.72 -9.24
N ASP A 46 -20.35 -8.25 -8.64
CA ASP A 46 -21.51 -7.74 -9.38
C ASP A 46 -21.34 -6.27 -9.83
N GLN A 47 -20.27 -5.60 -9.43
CA GLN A 47 -20.05 -4.16 -9.70
C GLN A 47 -19.24 -3.91 -10.98
N ASN A 48 -18.84 -4.96 -11.71
CA ASN A 48 -17.97 -4.87 -12.90
C ASN A 48 -16.68 -4.06 -12.66
N LEU A 49 -16.17 -4.08 -11.42
CA LEU A 49 -14.93 -3.42 -11.03
C LEU A 49 -13.76 -4.41 -11.13
N LYS A 50 -12.62 -3.94 -11.62
CA LYS A 50 -11.38 -4.73 -11.69
C LYS A 50 -10.62 -4.60 -10.36
N TYR A 51 -10.57 -5.69 -9.61
CA TYR A 51 -9.72 -5.78 -8.42
C TYR A 51 -8.24 -5.82 -8.80
N LYS A 52 -7.42 -5.03 -8.09
CA LYS A 52 -5.97 -5.09 -8.15
C LYS A 52 -5.37 -4.96 -6.76
N SER A 53 -4.66 -6.01 -6.34
CA SER A 53 -3.81 -6.04 -5.15
C SER A 53 -2.65 -5.04 -5.32
N ILE A 54 -2.37 -4.22 -4.30
CA ILE A 54 -1.26 -3.26 -4.33
C ILE A 54 -0.17 -3.68 -3.34
N ALA A 55 -0.53 -3.86 -2.07
CA ALA A 55 0.44 -4.20 -1.03
C ALA A 55 -0.20 -4.98 0.11
N PHE A 56 0.58 -5.85 0.74
CA PHE A 56 0.26 -6.44 2.04
C PHE A 56 1.29 -6.00 3.08
N GLY A 57 0.81 -5.71 4.29
CA GLY A 57 1.67 -5.47 5.43
C GLY A 57 2.22 -6.77 6.02
N GLN A 58 2.95 -6.64 7.13
CA GLN A 58 3.37 -7.80 7.92
C GLN A 58 2.19 -8.35 8.73
N THR A 59 2.08 -9.68 8.80
CA THR A 59 1.06 -10.33 9.61
C THR A 59 1.32 -10.07 11.09
N VAL A 60 0.32 -9.56 11.80
CA VAL A 60 0.33 -9.49 13.27
C VAL A 60 -0.49 -10.64 13.83
N THR A 61 0.10 -11.45 14.72
CA THR A 61 -0.61 -12.54 15.40
C THR A 61 -1.06 -12.09 16.77
N VAL A 62 -2.37 -12.05 16.99
CA VAL A 62 -2.98 -11.74 18.29
C VAL A 62 -3.37 -13.04 18.97
N LYS A 63 -2.69 -13.33 20.09
CA LYS A 63 -2.96 -14.53 20.89
C LYS A 63 -3.83 -14.18 22.11
N PRO A 64 -4.82 -15.02 22.46
CA PRO A 64 -5.53 -14.91 23.73
C PRO A 64 -4.60 -15.04 24.94
N PRO A 65 -4.97 -14.48 26.11
CA PRO A 65 -4.17 -14.58 27.34
C PRO A 65 -3.83 -16.01 27.75
N SER A 66 -4.71 -16.99 27.46
CA SER A 66 -4.48 -18.41 27.74
C SER A 66 -3.22 -18.97 27.08
N PHE A 67 -2.83 -18.42 25.92
CA PHE A 67 -1.64 -18.84 25.17
C PHE A 67 -0.34 -18.27 25.75
N ALA A 68 -0.38 -17.16 26.50
CA ALA A 68 0.82 -16.58 27.10
C ALA A 68 1.47 -17.54 28.10
N LYS A 69 0.66 -18.25 28.89
CA LYS A 69 1.13 -19.28 29.81
C LYS A 69 1.70 -20.49 29.06
N LEU A 70 1.12 -20.85 27.92
CA LEU A 70 1.63 -21.93 27.09
C LEU A 70 3.00 -21.59 26.49
N ASP A 71 3.16 -20.37 25.97
CA ASP A 71 4.43 -19.89 25.41
C ASP A 71 5.54 -19.90 26.48
N SER A 72 5.25 -19.45 27.71
CA SER A 72 6.19 -19.48 28.83
C SER A 72 6.65 -20.90 29.19
N LEU A 73 5.73 -21.88 29.21
CA LEU A 73 6.07 -23.28 29.47
C LEU A 73 6.97 -23.86 28.36
N TYR A 74 6.71 -23.51 27.09
CA TYR A 74 7.56 -23.91 25.98
C TYR A 74 8.95 -23.24 26.01
N GLU A 75 9.04 -21.99 26.46
CA GLU A 75 10.33 -21.32 26.64
C GLU A 75 11.19 -22.02 27.69
N ILE A 76 10.59 -22.39 28.83
CA ILE A 76 11.26 -23.17 29.88
C ILE A 76 11.70 -24.52 29.32
N LYS A 77 10.83 -25.19 28.55
CA LYS A 77 11.14 -26.48 27.92
C LYS A 77 12.33 -26.36 26.97
N TYR A 78 12.33 -25.36 26.09
CA TYR A 78 13.42 -25.10 25.17
C TYR A 78 14.75 -24.87 25.89
N ARG A 79 14.74 -24.12 26.99
CA ARG A 79 15.92 -23.86 27.83
C ARG A 79 16.45 -25.12 28.53
N LEU A 80 15.56 -26.01 28.96
CA LEU A 80 15.96 -27.29 29.55
C LEU A 80 16.53 -28.23 28.49
N GLU A 81 15.87 -28.33 27.33
CA GLU A 81 16.32 -29.18 26.23
C GLU A 81 17.65 -28.72 25.64
N SER A 82 17.90 -27.41 25.55
CA SER A 82 19.19 -26.87 25.10
C SER A 82 20.35 -27.18 26.07
N THR A 83 20.04 -27.54 27.31
CA THR A 83 21.00 -28.04 28.31
C THR A 83 20.97 -29.56 28.49
N GLY A 84 20.26 -30.29 27.59
CA GLY A 84 20.15 -31.75 27.61
C GLY A 84 19.23 -32.31 28.70
N LYS A 85 18.47 -31.45 29.40
CA LYS A 85 17.56 -31.86 30.48
C LYS A 85 16.14 -32.01 29.96
N ARG A 86 15.40 -32.97 30.52
CA ARG A 86 13.97 -33.18 30.27
C ARG A 86 13.22 -33.20 31.60
N ASP A 87 12.00 -32.66 31.61
CA ASP A 87 11.13 -32.59 32.79
C ASP A 87 9.73 -33.09 32.42
N ALA A 88 9.37 -34.28 32.92
CA ALA A 88 8.09 -34.91 32.64
C ALA A 88 6.89 -34.12 33.22
N ARG A 89 7.09 -33.41 34.34
CA ARG A 89 6.06 -32.56 34.95
C ARG A 89 5.83 -31.31 34.12
N LEU A 90 6.88 -30.78 33.49
CA LEU A 90 6.75 -29.68 32.53
C LEU A 90 5.96 -30.13 31.29
N ASP A 91 6.23 -31.33 30.77
CA ASP A 91 5.48 -31.89 29.64
C ASP A 91 4.00 -32.10 29.95
N GLU A 92 3.68 -32.58 31.16
CA GLU A 92 2.30 -32.70 31.64
C GLU A 92 1.62 -31.33 31.75
N ASN A 93 2.30 -30.34 32.34
CA ASN A 93 1.79 -28.97 32.43
C ASN A 93 1.54 -28.34 31.05
N ILE A 94 2.42 -28.59 30.08
CA ILE A 94 2.22 -28.19 28.68
C ILE A 94 0.98 -28.88 28.12
N GLY A 95 0.81 -30.18 28.35
CA GLY A 95 -0.36 -30.95 27.92
C GLY A 95 -1.68 -30.38 28.46
N ILE A 96 -1.73 -30.09 29.77
CA ILE A 96 -2.88 -29.47 30.43
C ILE A 96 -3.17 -28.08 29.83
N GLN A 97 -2.14 -27.25 29.69
CA GLN A 97 -2.32 -25.90 29.16
C GLN A 97 -2.76 -25.92 27.69
N ARG A 98 -2.32 -26.90 26.88
CA ARG A 98 -2.81 -27.11 25.51
C ARG A 98 -4.31 -27.41 25.49
N MET A 99 -4.79 -28.27 26.39
CA MET A 99 -6.23 -28.57 26.50
C MET A 99 -7.02 -27.31 26.90
N ILE A 100 -6.50 -26.50 27.82
CA ILE A 100 -7.11 -25.21 28.19
C ILE A 100 -7.18 -24.27 26.97
N CYS A 101 -6.09 -24.15 26.21
CA CYS A 101 -6.04 -23.31 25.01
C CYS A 101 -6.97 -23.82 23.88
N GLN A 102 -7.17 -25.13 23.77
CA GLN A 102 -8.10 -25.73 22.80
C GLN A 102 -9.57 -25.46 23.15
N ASN A 103 -9.88 -25.38 24.43
CA ASN A 103 -11.23 -25.11 24.94
C ASN A 103 -11.52 -23.61 25.17
N ASP A 104 -10.51 -22.75 24.99
CA ASP A 104 -10.70 -21.31 25.04
C ASP A 104 -11.56 -20.86 23.85
N THR A 105 -12.64 -20.14 24.15
CA THR A 105 -13.51 -19.55 23.14
C THR A 105 -12.83 -18.40 22.39
N ALA A 106 -11.83 -17.76 23.01
CA ALA A 106 -11.01 -16.75 22.36
C ALA A 106 -10.06 -17.43 21.37
N ARG A 107 -10.14 -17.04 20.10
CA ARG A 107 -9.34 -17.63 19.03
C ARG A 107 -8.09 -16.78 18.76
N ILE A 108 -7.02 -17.43 18.32
CA ILE A 108 -5.89 -16.72 17.71
C ILE A 108 -6.41 -16.00 16.46
N LEU A 109 -6.08 -14.70 16.37
CA LEU A 109 -6.39 -13.88 15.22
C LEU A 109 -5.10 -13.50 14.49
N TYR A 110 -5.18 -13.47 13.17
CA TYR A 110 -4.14 -12.95 12.29
C TYR A 110 -4.66 -11.67 11.68
N MET A 111 -3.96 -10.57 11.91
CA MET A 111 -4.29 -9.28 11.32
C MET A 111 -3.37 -9.04 10.14
N GLU A 112 -3.96 -8.84 8.97
CA GLU A 112 -3.26 -8.52 7.73
C GLU A 112 -3.68 -7.12 7.29
N GLU A 113 -2.71 -6.22 7.13
CA GLU A 113 -2.97 -4.95 6.46
C GLU A 113 -2.91 -5.16 4.95
N HIS A 114 -3.85 -4.55 4.23
CA HIS A 114 -3.92 -4.69 2.79
C HIS A 114 -4.33 -3.37 2.14
N VAL A 115 -3.58 -3.01 1.10
CA VAL A 115 -3.91 -1.92 0.20
C VAL A 115 -4.28 -2.54 -1.15
N PHE A 116 -5.45 -2.18 -1.67
CA PHE A 116 -5.95 -2.65 -2.95
C PHE A 116 -6.72 -1.56 -3.66
N SER A 117 -7.01 -1.80 -4.93
CA SER A 117 -7.85 -0.91 -5.73
C SER A 117 -8.96 -1.66 -6.44
N LEU A 118 -10.09 -0.99 -6.58
CA LEU A 118 -11.21 -1.39 -7.42
C LEU A 118 -11.31 -0.36 -8.55
N SER A 119 -11.06 -0.80 -9.78
CA SER A 119 -10.92 0.11 -10.93
C SER A 119 -12.02 -0.07 -11.96
N SER A 120 -12.53 1.06 -12.42
CA SER A 120 -13.28 1.24 -13.67
C SER A 120 -12.36 1.83 -14.75
N ASP A 121 -12.90 2.08 -15.95
CA ASP A 121 -12.10 2.59 -17.07
C ASP A 121 -11.47 3.97 -16.80
N SER A 122 -12.17 4.85 -16.08
CA SER A 122 -11.70 6.22 -15.80
C SER A 122 -11.21 6.45 -14.38
N ILE A 123 -11.75 5.71 -13.42
CA ILE A 123 -11.55 5.95 -11.98
C ILE A 123 -11.11 4.65 -11.28
N SER A 124 -10.17 4.78 -10.35
CA SER A 124 -9.70 3.73 -9.46
C SER A 124 -9.95 4.17 -8.02
N GLU A 125 -10.75 3.41 -7.28
CA GLU A 125 -10.93 3.61 -5.84
C GLU A 125 -9.94 2.73 -5.10
N VAL A 126 -9.13 3.35 -4.26
CA VAL A 126 -8.10 2.68 -3.46
C VAL A 126 -8.61 2.55 -2.04
N PHE A 127 -8.44 1.36 -1.45
CA PHE A 127 -8.76 1.06 -0.07
C PHE A 127 -7.50 0.64 0.68
N SER A 128 -7.38 1.10 1.92
CA SER A 128 -6.46 0.55 2.91
C SER A 128 -7.27 0.06 4.09
N GLY A 129 -7.02 -1.18 4.52
CA GLY A 129 -7.72 -1.75 5.66
C GLY A 129 -6.97 -2.87 6.34
N THR A 130 -7.48 -3.26 7.49
CA THR A 130 -7.00 -4.40 8.27
C THR A 130 -8.04 -5.51 8.26
N PHE A 131 -7.59 -6.70 7.90
CA PHE A 131 -8.40 -7.92 7.84
C PHE A 131 -8.02 -8.82 9.00
N SER A 132 -8.98 -9.15 9.85
CA SER A 132 -8.79 -10.09 10.96
C SER A 132 -9.26 -11.47 10.54
N LEU A 133 -8.35 -12.45 10.54
CA LEU A 133 -8.60 -13.83 10.15
C LEU A 133 -8.41 -14.76 11.34
N ASN A 134 -9.16 -15.85 11.37
CA ASN A 134 -8.89 -16.95 12.32
C ASN A 134 -7.85 -17.94 11.76
N SER A 135 -7.56 -19.01 12.50
CA SER A 135 -6.61 -20.06 12.11
C SER A 135 -7.02 -20.89 10.88
N ARG A 136 -8.26 -20.76 10.41
CA ARG A 136 -8.76 -21.37 9.17
C ARG A 136 -8.78 -20.38 8.00
N ASN A 137 -8.19 -19.19 8.17
CA ASN A 137 -8.20 -18.09 7.22
C ASN A 137 -9.61 -17.55 6.91
N GLU A 138 -10.57 -17.75 7.82
CA GLU A 138 -11.89 -17.15 7.67
C GLU A 138 -11.84 -15.72 8.22
N ILE A 139 -12.25 -14.75 7.40
CA ILE A 139 -12.30 -13.33 7.79
C ILE A 139 -13.40 -13.13 8.83
N GLN A 140 -13.01 -12.66 10.00
CA GLN A 140 -13.88 -12.36 11.13
C GLN A 140 -14.30 -10.89 11.15
N LYS A 141 -13.40 -9.99 10.74
CA LYS A 141 -13.61 -8.55 10.77
C LYS A 141 -12.79 -7.85 9.69
N VAL A 142 -13.36 -6.81 9.10
CA VAL A 142 -12.67 -5.89 8.18
C VAL A 142 -12.81 -4.48 8.75
N GLU A 143 -11.70 -3.76 8.84
CA GLU A 143 -11.65 -2.37 9.26
C GLU A 143 -10.95 -1.54 8.18
N PHE A 144 -11.72 -0.74 7.43
CA PHE A 144 -11.15 0.20 6.48
C PHE A 144 -10.59 1.41 7.22
N LYS A 145 -9.32 1.71 6.97
CA LYS A 145 -8.61 2.87 7.52
C LYS A 145 -8.83 4.10 6.64
N GLU A 146 -8.65 3.94 5.34
CA GLU A 146 -8.67 5.04 4.38
C GLU A 146 -9.20 4.55 3.03
N SER A 147 -9.92 5.43 2.33
CA SER A 147 -10.32 5.23 0.95
C SER A 147 -10.12 6.53 0.15
N TYR A 148 -9.66 6.39 -1.09
CA TYR A 148 -9.40 7.53 -1.98
C TYR A 148 -9.82 7.20 -3.40
N VAL A 149 -10.34 8.21 -4.09
CA VAL A 149 -10.66 8.11 -5.50
C VAL A 149 -9.54 8.75 -6.32
N ILE A 150 -8.89 7.98 -7.19
CA ILE A 150 -7.84 8.48 -8.08
C ILE A 150 -8.18 8.19 -9.55
N PRO A 151 -7.72 9.03 -10.50
CA PRO A 151 -7.79 8.70 -11.92
C PRO A 151 -7.08 7.38 -12.24
N SER A 152 -7.69 6.50 -13.05
CA SER A 152 -7.14 5.17 -13.36
C SER A 152 -5.74 5.24 -14.00
N ASN A 153 -5.44 6.31 -14.74
CA ASN A 153 -4.13 6.55 -15.35
C ASN A 153 -3.02 6.92 -14.35
N LEU A 154 -3.33 7.10 -13.06
CA LEU A 154 -2.39 7.34 -11.96
C LEU A 154 -2.22 6.12 -11.05
N SER A 155 -3.00 5.05 -11.23
CA SER A 155 -2.98 3.85 -10.38
C SER A 155 -1.59 3.21 -10.22
N ILE A 156 -0.79 3.17 -11.29
CA ILE A 156 0.57 2.61 -11.22
C ILE A 156 1.52 3.47 -10.37
N PHE A 157 1.37 4.80 -10.43
CA PHE A 157 2.16 5.70 -9.59
C PHE A 157 1.75 5.60 -8.13
N TYR A 158 0.48 5.31 -7.86
CA TYR A 158 0.03 5.04 -6.50
C TYR A 158 0.66 3.75 -5.94
N SER A 159 0.82 2.70 -6.76
CA SER A 159 1.56 1.50 -6.35
C SER A 159 3.01 1.82 -5.97
N TYR A 160 3.73 2.58 -6.81
CA TYR A 160 5.09 3.04 -6.47
C TYR A 160 5.12 3.86 -5.19
N TYR A 161 4.15 4.78 -5.03
CA TYR A 161 4.03 5.62 -3.85
C TYR A 161 3.84 4.82 -2.58
N VAL A 162 2.97 3.81 -2.57
CA VAL A 162 2.75 2.97 -1.38
C VAL A 162 3.98 2.13 -1.07
N LEU A 163 4.59 1.52 -2.08
CA LEU A 163 5.69 0.55 -1.94
C LEU A 163 7.08 1.20 -1.82
N ASN A 164 7.20 2.52 -2.00
CA ASN A 164 8.49 3.22 -2.09
C ASN A 164 9.40 2.67 -3.19
N GLU A 165 8.84 2.25 -4.33
CA GLU A 165 9.62 1.75 -5.47
C GLU A 165 10.16 2.89 -6.33
N SER A 166 11.13 2.63 -7.21
CA SER A 166 11.52 3.64 -8.20
C SER A 166 10.36 3.89 -9.17
N PHE A 167 10.00 5.15 -9.35
CA PHE A 167 8.96 5.57 -10.29
C PHE A 167 9.56 6.20 -11.55
N MET A 168 10.75 6.79 -11.45
CA MET A 168 11.51 7.30 -12.60
C MET A 168 12.15 6.15 -13.38
N TRP A 169 12.73 5.18 -12.68
CA TRP A 169 13.44 4.05 -13.26
C TRP A 169 12.61 2.78 -13.06
N ASN A 170 12.67 1.84 -14.00
CA ASN A 170 11.99 0.55 -13.84
C ASN A 170 12.82 -0.37 -12.92
N SER A 171 13.02 0.06 -11.67
CA SER A 171 13.84 -0.60 -10.64
C SER A 171 13.02 -0.76 -9.36
N PRO A 172 13.14 -1.88 -8.64
CA PRO A 172 12.50 -2.03 -7.33
C PRO A 172 13.10 -1.09 -6.27
N GLN A 173 14.35 -0.65 -6.45
CA GLN A 173 15.03 0.23 -5.50
C GLN A 173 14.99 1.69 -5.99
N PRO A 174 14.45 2.63 -5.18
CA PRO A 174 14.42 4.05 -5.50
C PRO A 174 15.81 4.70 -5.38
N THR A 175 16.02 5.80 -6.10
CA THR A 175 17.21 6.66 -5.89
C THR A 175 17.09 7.48 -4.60
N GLN A 176 18.18 8.12 -4.18
CA GLN A 176 18.14 9.04 -3.03
C GLN A 176 17.14 10.19 -3.25
N GLU A 177 17.10 10.77 -4.45
CA GLU A 177 16.16 11.83 -4.78
C GLU A 177 14.69 11.36 -4.70
N GLU A 178 14.42 10.12 -5.12
CA GLU A 178 13.08 9.52 -4.99
C GLU A 178 12.73 9.25 -3.52
N ASN A 179 13.69 8.81 -2.70
CA ASN A 179 13.49 8.66 -1.25
C ASN A 179 13.19 10.00 -0.58
N ASP A 180 13.93 11.06 -0.93
CA ASP A 180 13.69 12.40 -0.41
C ASP A 180 12.32 12.92 -0.85
N PHE A 181 11.93 12.66 -2.11
CA PHE A 181 10.58 12.95 -2.61
C PHE A 181 9.52 12.21 -1.78
N TYR A 182 9.68 10.90 -1.56
CA TYR A 182 8.74 10.13 -0.75
C TYR A 182 8.62 10.68 0.67
N LEU A 183 9.75 10.98 1.32
CA LEU A 183 9.78 11.50 2.67
C LEU A 183 8.99 12.81 2.77
N ILE A 184 9.26 13.78 1.89
CA ILE A 184 8.62 15.10 1.89
C ILE A 184 7.10 14.97 1.70
N TYR A 185 6.67 14.26 0.65
CA TYR A 185 5.25 14.19 0.29
C TYR A 185 4.46 13.27 1.21
N LYS A 186 5.02 12.15 1.68
CA LYS A 186 4.34 11.30 2.68
C LYS A 186 4.19 12.00 4.02
N THR A 187 5.21 12.73 4.47
CA THR A 187 5.14 13.51 5.72
C THR A 187 4.03 14.55 5.64
N ARG A 188 3.91 15.25 4.50
CA ARG A 188 2.81 16.21 4.29
C ARG A 188 1.45 15.51 4.23
N ALA A 189 1.31 14.42 3.48
CA ALA A 189 0.06 13.68 3.36
C ALA A 189 -0.45 13.13 4.69
N ALA A 190 0.44 12.76 5.62
CA ALA A 190 0.08 12.29 6.96
C ALA A 190 -0.56 13.38 7.85
N GLN A 191 -0.39 14.66 7.51
CA GLN A 191 -0.97 15.80 8.22
C GLN A 191 -2.32 16.24 7.66
N LEU A 192 -2.74 15.68 6.52
CA LEU A 192 -3.96 16.04 5.82
C LEU A 192 -5.05 14.99 6.08
N PHE A 193 -6.31 15.37 5.90
CA PHE A 193 -7.46 14.47 6.06
C PHE A 193 -8.52 14.70 4.99
N GLY A 194 -9.34 13.67 4.73
CA GLY A 194 -10.46 13.72 3.79
C GLY A 194 -10.05 14.19 2.40
N LYS A 195 -10.87 15.08 1.80
CA LYS A 195 -10.68 15.54 0.42
C LYS A 195 -9.36 16.27 0.18
N GLN A 196 -8.85 17.00 1.17
CA GLN A 196 -7.56 17.68 1.05
C GLN A 196 -6.40 16.68 0.89
N LYS A 197 -6.44 15.56 1.62
CA LYS A 197 -5.46 14.48 1.48
C LYS A 197 -5.56 13.81 0.12
N GLU A 198 -6.78 13.52 -0.34
CA GLU A 198 -7.01 12.94 -1.66
C GLU A 198 -6.44 13.83 -2.78
N ASP A 199 -6.77 15.12 -2.79
CA ASP A 199 -6.29 16.07 -3.79
C ASP A 199 -4.76 16.22 -3.75
N PHE A 200 -4.17 16.18 -2.55
CA PHE A 200 -2.72 16.19 -2.37
C PHE A 200 -2.05 14.91 -2.88
N ILE A 201 -2.64 13.74 -2.65
CA ILE A 201 -2.16 12.46 -3.21
C ILE A 201 -2.22 12.54 -4.73
N ILE A 202 -3.35 12.94 -5.32
CA ILE A 202 -3.50 13.07 -6.79
C ILE A 202 -2.44 14.02 -7.36
N HIS A 203 -2.20 15.15 -6.70
CA HIS A 203 -1.11 16.06 -7.07
C HIS A 203 0.25 15.35 -7.05
N THR A 204 0.58 14.68 -5.96
CA THR A 204 1.83 13.91 -5.80
C THR A 204 2.01 12.87 -6.91
N LEU A 205 0.96 12.12 -7.25
CA LEU A 205 1.02 11.12 -8.33
C LEU A 205 1.24 11.76 -9.70
N ASN A 206 0.65 12.93 -9.95
CA ASN A 206 0.90 13.68 -11.17
C ASN A 206 2.34 14.19 -11.24
N MET A 207 2.92 14.58 -10.10
CA MET A 207 4.34 14.95 -10.00
C MET A 207 5.24 13.76 -10.35
N MET A 208 4.97 12.58 -9.80
CA MET A 208 5.70 11.35 -10.16
C MET A 208 5.59 11.03 -11.66
N LYS A 209 4.41 11.23 -12.25
CA LYS A 209 4.19 11.07 -13.69
C LYS A 209 4.99 12.05 -14.53
N ILE A 210 5.06 13.33 -14.13
CA ILE A 210 5.90 14.32 -14.80
C ILE A 210 7.37 13.91 -14.71
N ALA A 211 7.84 13.56 -13.52
CA ALA A 211 9.22 13.15 -13.29
C ALA A 211 9.60 11.90 -14.08
N LYS A 212 8.73 10.89 -14.18
CA LYS A 212 8.96 9.72 -15.04
C LYS A 212 9.11 10.11 -16.51
N ASN A 213 8.26 11.01 -16.99
CA ASN A 213 8.31 11.46 -18.39
C ASN A 213 9.54 12.31 -18.71
N LYS A 214 10.03 13.09 -17.74
CA LYS A 214 11.20 13.97 -17.88
C LYS A 214 12.50 13.33 -17.41
N ARG A 215 12.42 12.20 -16.70
CA ARG A 215 13.53 11.54 -15.99
C ARG A 215 14.29 12.48 -15.07
N SER A 216 13.57 13.32 -14.32
CA SER A 216 14.16 14.31 -13.42
C SER A 216 13.18 14.73 -12.33
N LEU A 217 13.70 14.99 -11.14
CA LEU A 217 13.00 15.57 -9.99
C LEU A 217 13.31 17.06 -9.78
N GLU A 218 13.95 17.71 -10.75
CA GLU A 218 14.28 19.13 -10.67
C GLU A 218 13.02 19.99 -10.57
N LYS A 219 12.96 20.81 -9.51
CA LYS A 219 11.81 21.69 -9.21
C LYS A 219 11.50 22.65 -10.35
N GLN A 220 12.53 23.17 -11.03
CA GLN A 220 12.36 24.08 -12.15
C GLN A 220 11.58 23.42 -13.31
N LEU A 221 11.89 22.16 -13.63
CA LEU A 221 11.17 21.42 -14.67
C LEU A 221 9.71 21.18 -14.31
N PHE A 222 9.43 20.88 -13.04
CA PHE A 222 8.06 20.74 -12.57
C PHE A 222 7.27 22.04 -12.69
N LEU A 223 7.82 23.15 -12.18
CA LEU A 223 7.20 24.47 -12.25
C LEU A 223 6.88 24.86 -13.70
N GLN A 224 7.80 24.56 -14.63
CA GLN A 224 7.60 24.80 -16.05
C GLN A 224 6.46 23.94 -16.64
N GLU A 225 6.45 22.64 -16.37
CA GLU A 225 5.42 21.73 -16.88
C GLU A 225 4.04 22.01 -16.28
N LEU A 226 3.95 22.31 -14.99
CA LEU A 226 2.71 22.69 -14.32
C LEU A 226 2.14 24.00 -14.89
N SER A 227 3.00 25.00 -15.12
CA SER A 227 2.58 26.30 -15.68
C SER A 227 2.10 26.16 -17.12
N LYS A 228 2.78 25.34 -17.94
CA LYS A 228 2.33 24.99 -19.29
C LYS A 228 0.94 24.35 -19.25
N ARG A 229 0.76 23.27 -18.49
CA ARG A 229 -0.52 22.55 -18.39
C ARG A 229 -1.66 23.44 -17.88
N SER A 230 -1.35 24.40 -17.00
CA SER A 230 -2.34 25.35 -16.49
C SER A 230 -2.79 26.40 -17.51
N CYS A 231 -1.99 26.66 -18.56
CA CYS A 231 -2.31 27.61 -19.63
C CYS A 231 -2.91 26.98 -20.88
N HIS A 232 -2.69 25.68 -21.06
CA HIS A 232 -2.81 25.01 -22.34
C HIS A 232 -3.74 23.80 -22.22
N THR A 233 -4.88 23.85 -22.90
CA THR A 233 -5.78 22.69 -23.05
C THR A 233 -5.57 22.07 -24.43
N GLY A 234 -5.01 20.87 -24.51
CA GLY A 234 -4.83 20.12 -25.76
C GLY A 234 -3.41 20.12 -26.34
N VAL A 235 -3.29 19.78 -27.63
CA VAL A 235 -2.00 19.73 -28.35
C VAL A 235 -1.63 21.15 -28.77
N ILE A 236 -0.63 21.72 -28.11
CA ILE A 236 -0.21 23.11 -28.34
C ILE A 236 1.24 23.11 -28.84
N ASP A 237 1.49 23.88 -29.89
CA ASP A 237 2.84 24.12 -30.40
C ASP A 237 3.55 25.07 -29.42
N TYR A 238 4.46 24.52 -28.61
CA TYR A 238 5.20 25.25 -27.58
C TYR A 238 6.32 26.15 -28.13
N LYS A 239 6.48 26.28 -29.45
CA LYS A 239 7.60 27.03 -30.04
C LYS A 239 7.70 28.49 -29.56
N ASP A 240 6.58 29.09 -29.19
CA ASP A 240 6.52 30.48 -28.72
C ASP A 240 6.39 30.61 -27.18
N ALA A 241 6.52 29.50 -26.46
CA ALA A 241 6.41 29.46 -25.00
C ALA A 241 7.75 29.86 -24.34
N VAL A 242 7.74 30.92 -23.55
CA VAL A 242 8.92 31.44 -22.86
C VAL A 242 8.66 31.54 -21.35
N PHE A 243 9.62 31.06 -20.55
CA PHE A 243 9.68 31.34 -19.12
C PHE A 243 10.55 32.56 -18.91
N LEU A 244 9.92 33.65 -18.49
CA LEU A 244 10.61 34.91 -18.24
C LEU A 244 11.34 34.85 -16.88
N ARG A 245 10.76 34.14 -15.91
CA ARG A 245 11.27 34.05 -14.54
C ARG A 245 10.80 32.79 -13.84
N VAL A 246 11.68 32.16 -13.06
CA VAL A 246 11.36 31.05 -12.15
C VAL A 246 12.16 31.27 -10.87
N ASP A 247 11.49 31.79 -9.85
CA ASP A 247 12.13 32.19 -8.60
C ASP A 247 11.58 31.43 -7.41
N GLN A 248 12.44 31.18 -6.43
CA GLN A 248 12.05 30.74 -5.10
C GLN A 248 11.96 31.96 -4.19
N VAL A 249 10.83 32.12 -3.50
CA VAL A 249 10.62 33.18 -2.52
C VAL A 249 10.59 32.57 -1.11
N SER A 250 11.46 33.09 -0.25
CA SER A 250 11.69 32.63 1.11
C SER A 250 11.90 33.83 2.04
N THR A 251 11.10 33.92 3.10
CA THR A 251 11.26 34.95 4.16
C THR A 251 12.36 34.56 5.16
N THR A 252 12.66 33.26 5.28
CA THR A 252 13.73 32.69 6.12
C THR A 252 14.51 31.66 5.33
N GLU A 253 15.81 31.46 5.63
CA GLU A 253 16.69 30.55 4.89
C GLU A 253 16.13 29.11 4.79
N ASP A 254 15.45 28.63 5.82
CA ASP A 254 14.97 27.23 5.90
C ASP A 254 13.54 27.01 5.40
N LYS A 255 12.84 28.06 4.94
CA LYS A 255 11.42 27.96 4.58
C LYS A 255 11.14 28.59 3.23
N ILE A 256 10.61 27.78 2.33
CA ILE A 256 10.05 28.25 1.07
C ILE A 256 8.62 28.71 1.33
N ASP A 257 8.34 29.98 1.05
CA ASP A 257 6.97 30.50 1.14
C ASP A 257 6.21 30.17 -0.14
N TYR A 258 6.80 30.47 -1.30
CA TYR A 258 6.24 30.11 -2.60
C TYR A 258 7.29 30.14 -3.73
N TYR A 259 6.96 29.52 -4.85
CA TYR A 259 7.65 29.66 -6.12
C TYR A 259 6.88 30.62 -7.03
N LEU A 260 7.59 31.55 -7.67
CA LEU A 260 7.02 32.49 -8.64
C LEU A 260 7.45 32.07 -10.05
N VAL A 261 6.48 31.88 -10.95
CA VAL A 261 6.76 31.59 -12.37
C VAL A 261 6.11 32.63 -13.25
N GLU A 262 6.91 33.36 -14.02
CA GLU A 262 6.43 34.25 -15.07
C GLU A 262 6.54 33.54 -16.42
N TYR A 263 5.40 33.35 -17.06
CA TYR A 263 5.26 32.55 -18.25
C TYR A 263 4.52 33.31 -19.35
N GLN A 264 5.03 33.23 -20.57
CA GLN A 264 4.47 33.93 -21.72
C GLN A 264 4.34 32.98 -22.91
N TYR A 265 3.29 33.17 -23.70
CA TYR A 265 3.20 32.57 -25.03
C TYR A 265 2.35 33.41 -25.99
N ASN A 266 2.50 33.14 -27.28
CA ASN A 266 1.66 33.73 -28.33
C ASN A 266 0.44 32.84 -28.58
N GLN A 267 -0.77 33.34 -28.30
CA GLN A 267 -2.00 32.64 -28.61
C GLN A 267 -2.49 33.02 -30.02
N LYS A 268 -2.69 32.02 -30.87
CA LYS A 268 -3.34 32.19 -32.17
C LYS A 268 -4.82 32.56 -31.97
N THR A 269 -5.26 33.67 -32.56
CA THR A 269 -6.65 34.19 -32.45
C THR A 269 -7.39 34.25 -33.78
N GLY A 270 -6.70 33.96 -34.89
CA GLY A 270 -7.22 33.90 -36.26
C GLY A 270 -6.22 33.16 -37.15
N GLU A 271 -6.41 33.15 -38.48
CA GLU A 271 -5.52 32.38 -39.39
C GLU A 271 -4.05 32.83 -39.32
N SER A 272 -3.81 34.12 -39.06
CA SER A 272 -2.48 34.75 -39.09
C SER A 272 -2.19 35.70 -37.91
N THR A 273 -3.10 35.81 -36.94
CA THR A 273 -2.98 36.77 -35.82
C THR A 273 -2.62 36.07 -34.53
N TYR A 274 -1.61 36.61 -33.84
CA TYR A 274 -1.14 36.14 -32.56
C TYR A 274 -1.26 37.25 -31.52
N VAL A 275 -1.80 36.90 -30.34
CA VAL A 275 -1.86 37.78 -29.19
C VAL A 275 -0.93 37.23 -28.12
N LYS A 276 0.03 38.05 -27.69
CA LYS A 276 0.90 37.71 -26.57
C LYS A 276 0.08 37.65 -25.29
N LYS A 277 0.15 36.53 -24.58
CA LYS A 277 -0.41 36.36 -23.25
C LYS A 277 0.70 36.10 -22.25
N GLN A 278 0.63 36.78 -21.12
CA GLN A 278 1.57 36.61 -20.02
C GLN A 278 0.80 36.27 -18.74
N PHE A 279 1.39 35.38 -17.96
CA PHE A 279 0.83 34.85 -16.74
C PHE A 279 1.88 34.86 -15.63
N ILE A 280 1.42 35.14 -14.41
CA ILE A 280 2.20 34.97 -13.19
C ILE A 280 1.55 33.87 -12.38
N PHE A 281 2.35 32.87 -12.02
CA PHE A 281 1.91 31.76 -11.19
C PHE A 281 2.63 31.80 -9.84
N LYS A 282 1.89 31.48 -8.78
CA LYS A 282 2.45 31.21 -7.45
C LYS A 282 2.18 29.76 -7.10
N TYR A 283 3.21 29.02 -6.71
CA TYR A 283 3.10 27.65 -6.24
C TYR A 283 3.60 27.54 -4.81
N ASP A 284 3.03 26.64 -4.01
CA ASP A 284 3.52 26.38 -2.65
C ASP A 284 4.82 25.56 -2.65
N SER A 285 5.32 25.25 -1.46
CA SER A 285 6.53 24.42 -1.27
C SER A 285 6.40 22.99 -1.82
N TYR A 286 5.19 22.51 -2.05
CA TYR A 286 4.86 21.20 -2.65
C TYR A 286 4.46 21.32 -4.11
N LEU A 287 4.68 22.49 -4.73
CA LEU A 287 4.41 22.79 -6.13
C LEU A 287 2.90 22.74 -6.47
N GLN A 288 2.01 22.89 -5.49
CA GLN A 288 0.58 23.09 -5.74
C GLN A 288 0.31 24.54 -6.12
N LEU A 289 -0.56 24.76 -7.10
CA LEU A 289 -0.89 26.09 -7.59
C LEU A 289 -1.69 26.87 -6.51
N ILE A 290 -1.15 28.01 -6.07
CA ILE A 290 -1.80 28.96 -5.16
C ILE A 290 -2.61 29.98 -5.95
N SER A 291 -1.99 30.63 -6.95
CA SER A 291 -2.65 31.64 -7.78
C SER A 291 -2.11 31.67 -9.20
N LYS A 292 -2.98 32.09 -10.12
CA LYS A 292 -2.68 32.33 -11.54
C LYS A 292 -3.27 33.69 -11.92
N GLU A 293 -2.41 34.61 -12.32
CA GLU A 293 -2.77 35.99 -12.68
C GLU A 293 -2.45 36.23 -14.16
N VAL A 294 -3.32 36.94 -14.87
CA VAL A 294 -3.07 37.37 -16.26
C VAL A 294 -2.48 38.76 -16.23
N VAL A 295 -1.34 38.95 -16.87
CA VAL A 295 -0.72 40.27 -17.03
C VAL A 295 -1.26 40.89 -18.32
N HIS A 296 -1.91 42.03 -18.18
CA HIS A 296 -2.45 42.83 -19.28
C HIS A 296 -1.40 43.77 -19.88
#